data_AF-A0A954QNI5-F1
#
_entry.id   AF-A0A954QNI5-F1
#
_cell.length_a   1.000
_cell.length_b   1.000
_cell.length_c   1.000
_cell.angle_alpha   90.00
_cell.angle_beta   90.00
_cell.angle_gamma   90.00
#
_symmetry.space_group_name_H-M   'P 1'
#
loop_
_entity.id
_entity.type
_entity.pdbx_description
1 polymer ?
#
loop_
_entity_poly.entity_id
_entity_poly.type
_entity_poly.pdbx_seq_one_letter_code
_entity_poly.pdbx_strand_id
1 'polypeptide(L)' 'DSAVPLWEGANWMEREVWDMFGIRFDGHPDLRRILLPEEFTAHPLRKDYPLQGRGERHNFTAIRRGQA' A
#
# COMPACT_ATOMS: atom_id res chain seq x y z
N ASP A 1 -5.67 -1.01 17.43
CA ASP A 1 -6.44 0.24 17.48
C ASP A 1 -5.66 1.36 16.82
N SER A 2 -6.36 2.25 16.12
CA SER A 2 -5.79 3.41 15.42
C SER A 2 -5.42 4.51 16.41
N ALA A 3 -4.30 5.17 16.15
CA ALA A 3 -3.81 6.32 16.90
C ALA A 3 -4.28 7.66 16.27
N VAL A 4 -4.99 7.62 15.14
CA VAL A 4 -5.56 8.80 14.44
C VAL A 4 -6.40 9.70 15.36
N PRO A 5 -7.26 9.18 16.26
CA PRO A 5 -8.05 10.04 17.16
C PRO A 5 -7.21 10.87 18.13
N LEU A 6 -5.97 10.46 18.41
CA LEU A 6 -5.02 11.16 19.27
C LEU A 6 -4.09 12.07 18.47
N TRP A 7 -3.62 11.59 17.32
CA TRP A 7 -2.70 12.32 16.45
C TRP A 7 -3.17 12.22 14.99
N GLU A 8 -3.65 13.33 14.43
CA GLU A 8 -4.10 13.36 13.03
C GLU A 8 -2.97 12.98 12.04
N GLY A 9 -1.72 13.28 12.39
CA GLY A 9 -0.54 12.89 11.60
C GLY A 9 -0.33 11.38 11.48
N ALA A 10 -0.94 10.57 12.35
CA ALA A 10 -0.84 9.11 12.28
C ALA A 10 -1.58 8.52 11.07
N ASN A 11 -2.52 9.25 10.46
CA ASN A 11 -3.33 8.78 9.34
C ASN A 11 -2.47 8.27 8.17
N TRP A 12 -1.47 9.05 7.75
CA TRP A 12 -0.58 8.67 6.65
C TRP A 12 0.33 7.50 7.01
N MET A 13 0.86 7.50 8.24
CA MET A 13 1.76 6.46 8.72
C MET A 13 1.05 5.11 8.84
N GLU A 14 -0.18 5.10 9.37
CA GLU A 14 -0.98 3.88 9.49
C GLU A 14 -1.36 3.32 8.11
N ARG A 15 -1.67 4.19 7.14
CA ARG A 15 -1.91 3.78 5.75
C ARG A 15 -0.65 3.21 5.08
N GLU A 16 0.52 3.81 5.30
CA GLU A 16 1.79 3.30 4.79
C GLU A 16 2.11 1.90 5.36
N VAL A 17 1.95 1.74 6.67
CA VAL A 17 2.19 0.46 7.35
C VAL A 17 1.22 -0.61 6.84
N TRP A 18 -0.05 -0.26 6.62
CA TRP A 18 -1.00 -1.17 6.02
C TRP A 18 -0.62 -1.54 4.57
N ASP A 19 -0.19 -0.59 3.75
CA ASP A 19 0.17 -0.85 2.35
C ASP A 19 1.43 -1.73 2.23
N MET A 20 2.44 -1.48 3.07
CA MET A 20 3.73 -2.15 3.02
C MET A 20 3.82 -3.47 3.81
N PHE A 21 3.13 -3.55 4.94
CA PHE A 21 3.18 -4.70 5.86
C PHE A 21 1.83 -5.42 6.01
N GLY A 22 0.72 -4.83 5.56
CA GLY A 22 -0.60 -5.45 5.65
C GLY A 22 -1.18 -5.51 7.06
N ILE A 23 -0.71 -4.66 7.97
CA ILE A 23 -1.25 -4.55 9.33
C ILE A 23 -2.51 -3.69 9.27
N ARG A 24 -3.64 -4.22 9.76
CA ARG A 24 -4.91 -3.49 9.83
C ARG A 24 -5.04 -2.76 11.17
N PHE A 25 -5.43 -1.49 11.10
CA PHE A 25 -5.71 -0.65 12.26
C PHE A 25 -7.22 -0.55 12.46
N ASP A 26 -7.70 -1.02 13.61
CA ASP A 26 -9.12 -0.89 13.98
C ASP A 26 -9.45 0.58 14.34
N GLY A 27 -10.59 1.09 13.85
CA GLY A 27 -11.01 2.47 14.07
C GLY A 27 -10.35 3.53 13.17
N HIS A 28 -9.53 3.15 12.18
CA HIS A 28 -8.97 4.10 11.22
C HIS A 28 -10.04 4.61 10.24
N PRO A 29 -10.14 5.93 9.96
CA PRO A 29 -11.21 6.50 9.12
C PRO A 29 -11.13 6.13 7.63
N ASP A 30 -9.93 6.10 7.02
CA ASP A 30 -9.74 5.75 5.59
C ASP A 30 -8.47 4.89 5.38
N LEU A 31 -8.58 3.57 5.59
CA LEU A 31 -7.46 2.66 5.42
C LEU A 31 -7.43 2.09 3.99
N ARG A 32 -6.69 2.76 3.10
CA ARG A 32 -6.51 2.37 1.69
C ARG A 32 -5.08 2.55 1.21
N ARG A 33 -4.75 1.96 0.04
CA ARG A 33 -3.40 1.97 -0.57
C ARG A 33 -2.98 3.40 -0.88
N ILE A 34 -1.68 3.70 -0.72
CA ILE A 34 -1.14 5.05 -0.97
C ILE A 34 0.13 5.04 -1.81
N LEU A 35 0.99 4.03 -1.65
CA LEU A 35 2.27 3.94 -2.36
C LEU A 35 2.19 2.97 -3.52
N LEU A 36 1.45 1.88 -3.35
CA LEU A 36 1.34 0.83 -4.36
C LEU A 36 0.11 1.03 -5.25
N PRO A 37 0.18 0.59 -6.52
CA PRO A 37 -0.98 0.51 -7.40
C PRO A 37 -2.12 -0.29 -6.77
N GLU A 38 -3.36 0.01 -7.16
CA GLU A 38 -4.56 -0.64 -6.62
C GLU A 38 -4.59 -2.14 -6.92
N GLU A 39 -4.00 -2.55 -8.05
CA GLU A 39 -3.92 -3.94 -8.51
C GLU A 39 -2.86 -4.74 -7.75
N PHE A 40 -1.97 -4.08 -7.02
CA PHE A 40 -0.93 -4.76 -6.27
C PHE A 40 -1.57 -5.52 -5.10
N THR A 41 -1.37 -6.84 -5.04
CA THR A 41 -2.06 -7.68 -4.04
C THR A 41 -1.18 -7.95 -2.81
N ALA A 42 0.14 -7.82 -2.92
CA ALA A 42 1.08 -8.19 -1.88
C ALA A 42 1.53 -7.01 -0.99
N HIS A 43 2.42 -7.30 -0.04
CA HIS A 43 2.99 -6.36 0.93
C HIS A 43 4.53 -6.46 0.91
N PRO A 44 5.23 -5.54 0.21
CA PRO A 44 6.63 -5.71 -0.14
C PRO A 44 7.62 -5.78 1.01
N LEU A 45 7.32 -5.14 2.14
CA LEU A 45 8.25 -5.07 3.28
C LEU A 45 8.10 -6.26 4.25
N ARG A 46 7.21 -7.22 3.95
CA ARG A 46 7.17 -8.47 4.72
C ARG A 46 8.37 -9.35 4.42
N LYS A 47 8.84 -10.08 5.43
CA LYS A 47 10.06 -10.92 5.33
C LYS A 47 9.89 -12.14 4.42
N ASP A 48 8.66 -12.60 4.20
CA ASP A 48 8.32 -13.67 3.26
C ASP A 48 8.24 -13.19 1.80
N TYR A 49 8.27 -11.86 1.57
CA TYR A 49 8.19 -11.30 0.24
C TYR A 49 9.57 -11.28 -0.44
N PRO A 50 9.70 -11.80 -1.69
CA PRO A 50 10.98 -11.84 -2.38
C PRO A 50 11.47 -10.44 -2.75
N LEU A 51 12.79 -10.21 -2.66
CA LEU A 51 13.40 -8.90 -2.91
C LEU A 51 13.11 -8.34 -4.32
N GLN A 52 13.06 -9.20 -5.33
CA GLN A 52 12.75 -8.80 -6.71
C GLN A 52 11.25 -8.73 -7.01
N GLY A 53 10.39 -9.05 -6.04
CA GLY A 53 8.95 -9.21 -6.25
C GLY A 53 8.60 -10.48 -7.03
N ARG A 54 7.32 -10.64 -7.38
CA ARG A 54 6.80 -11.80 -8.13
C ARG A 54 6.51 -11.44 -9.58
N GLY A 55 7.20 -10.43 -10.11
CA GLY A 55 6.99 -9.91 -11.46
C GLY A 55 5.86 -8.88 -11.57
N GLU A 56 5.26 -8.42 -10.45
CA GLU A 56 4.18 -7.43 -10.50
C GLU A 56 4.59 -6.14 -11.25
N ARG A 57 5.86 -5.73 -11.13
CA ARG A 57 6.41 -4.52 -11.78
C ARG A 57 6.46 -4.58 -13.31
N HIS A 58 6.42 -5.76 -13.91
CA HIS A 58 6.52 -5.94 -15.37
C HIS A 58 5.16 -6.17 -16.03
N ASN A 59 4.10 -6.35 -15.24
CA ASN A 59 2.77 -6.69 -15.74
C ASN A 59 1.85 -5.47 -15.87
N PHE A 60 2.31 -4.27 -15.50
CA PHE A 60 1.52 -3.06 -15.65
C PHE A 60 1.43 -2.65 -17.12
N THR A 61 0.22 -2.37 -17.58
CA THR A 61 -0.01 -1.85 -18.93
C THR A 61 0.75 -0.54 -19.12
N ALA A 62 1.74 -0.53 -20.01
CA ALA A 62 2.49 0.67 -20.34
C ALA A 62 1.58 1.63 -21.11
N ILE A 63 1.03 2.64 -20.43
CA ILE A 63 0.25 3.70 -21.08
C ILE A 63 1.22 4.59 -21.86
N ARG A 64 1.17 4.54 -23.19
CA ARG A 64 1.89 5.48 -24.05
C ARG A 64 1.01 6.71 -24.32
N ARG A 65 1.57 7.91 -24.22
CA ARG A 65 0.86 9.14 -24.61
C ARG A 65 0.40 9.01 -26.07
N GLY A 66 -0.90 9.22 -26.32
CA GLY A 66 -1.50 9.17 -27.66
C GLY A 66 -2.38 7.96 -27.94
N GLN A 67 -2.51 7.02 -27.01
CA GLN A 67 -3.50 5.93 -27.07
C GLN A 67 -4.58 6.17 -26.01
N ALA A 68 -5.48 7.11 -26.27
CA ALA A 68 -6.73 7.34 -25.53
C ALA A 68 -7.81 7.72 -26.53
#